data_AF-A0A1A2SA99-F1
#
_entry.id   AF-A0A1A2SA99-F1
#
_cell.length_a   1.000
_cell.length_b   1.000
_cell.length_c   1.000
_cell.angle_alpha   90.00
_cell.angle_beta   90.00
_cell.angle_gamma   90.00
#
_symmetry.space_group_name_H-M   'P 1'
#
loop_
_entity.id
_entity.type
_entity.pdbx_description
1 polymer ?
#
loop_
_entity_poly.entity_id
_entity_poly.type
_entity_poly.pdbx_seq_one_letter_code
_entity_poly.pdbx_strand_id
1 'polypeptide(L)'
;MRNNDVHPDLRRFARIAPRRLVSPRTLPMTRVGVAWQGRLHKPVAGVEVITLDSGVGVRLFRPAGATEATPALLWIHGGGYVFGTARQDDRLCSGFSRRLGITVASVEYRLAPEHPYPAPLEDCYAALTWLAGLPSVDRYRIAIGGASAGGGLAAALALLARDRAEVSPAFQLLTYPMLDDRSSATTPSANYRLWDNRSNQFGWSAYLGNADPEGAVPGRRNDLSGLPPAWIGVGTHDLFHDEDLAYAERLRAAGVPCQVEIIPGAFHGFDLVLPKAQVSRQLFDSRCDSLRAAFTPAD
;
A
#
# COMPACT_ATOMS: atom_id res chain seq x y z
N MET A 1 18.03 13.08 -20.47
CA MET A 1 16.71 13.58 -20.03
C MET A 1 16.69 15.08 -20.18
N ARG A 2 15.68 15.65 -20.85
CA ARG A 2 15.39 17.07 -20.62
C ARG A 2 14.75 17.14 -19.23
N ASN A 3 15.37 17.90 -18.32
CA ASN A 3 15.08 17.92 -16.87
C ASN A 3 13.68 18.44 -16.50
N ASN A 4 12.84 18.76 -17.49
CA ASN A 4 11.62 19.54 -17.29
C ASN A 4 10.41 18.68 -16.95
N ASP A 5 10.42 17.38 -17.28
CA ASP A 5 9.23 16.53 -17.18
C ASP A 5 9.04 15.88 -15.79
N VAL A 6 10.09 15.83 -14.96
CA VAL A 6 10.01 15.36 -13.56
C VAL A 6 9.50 16.49 -12.66
N HIS A 7 8.65 16.14 -11.69
CA HIS A 7 8.10 17.08 -10.71
C HIS A 7 9.22 17.91 -10.04
N PRO A 8 9.09 19.25 -9.93
CA PRO A 8 10.16 20.13 -9.42
C PRO A 8 10.82 19.67 -8.13
N ASP A 9 10.02 19.30 -7.13
CA ASP A 9 10.49 18.80 -5.82
C ASP A 9 11.37 17.55 -5.90
N LEU A 10 11.19 16.75 -6.95
CA LEU A 10 11.78 15.42 -7.07
C LEU A 10 13.00 15.41 -7.99
N ARG A 11 13.21 16.47 -8.79
CA ARG A 11 14.25 16.55 -9.83
C ARG A 11 15.64 16.24 -9.33
N ARG A 12 16.03 16.76 -8.15
CA ARG A 12 17.38 16.58 -7.62
C ARG A 12 17.67 15.10 -7.34
N PHE A 13 16.73 14.40 -6.72
CA PHE A 13 16.88 12.99 -6.41
C PHE A 13 16.74 12.12 -7.66
N ALA A 14 15.81 12.44 -8.56
CA ALA A 14 15.58 11.67 -9.79
C ALA A 14 16.81 11.56 -10.71
N ARG A 15 17.79 12.49 -10.59
CA ARG A 15 19.06 12.43 -11.33
C ARG A 15 20.00 11.32 -10.87
N ILE A 16 19.92 10.96 -9.59
CA ILE A 16 20.82 9.97 -8.95
C ILE A 16 20.08 8.68 -8.58
N ALA A 17 18.76 8.72 -8.54
CA ALA A 17 17.93 7.57 -8.21
C ALA A 17 18.11 6.45 -9.23
N PRO A 18 18.32 5.20 -8.79
CA PRO A 18 18.35 4.07 -9.69
C PRO A 18 16.97 3.85 -10.31
N ARG A 19 16.94 3.26 -11.51
CA ARG A 19 15.68 2.82 -12.12
C ARG A 19 15.13 1.55 -11.45
N ARG A 20 16.04 0.66 -11.07
CA ARG A 20 15.75 -0.67 -10.54
C ARG A 20 16.25 -0.79 -9.12
N LEU A 21 15.40 -1.26 -8.21
CA LEU A 21 15.77 -1.55 -6.83
C LEU A 21 16.12 -3.01 -6.57
N VAL A 22 15.45 -3.95 -7.24
CA VAL A 22 15.52 -5.36 -6.87
C VAL A 22 15.59 -6.31 -8.07
N SER A 23 16.27 -7.43 -7.85
CA SER A 23 16.41 -8.60 -8.72
C SER A 23 16.73 -9.82 -7.83
N PRO A 24 16.65 -11.06 -8.35
CA PRO A 24 16.98 -12.25 -7.56
C PRO A 24 18.37 -12.19 -6.90
N ARG A 25 19.38 -11.67 -7.61
CA ARG A 25 20.77 -11.58 -7.11
C ARG A 25 20.96 -10.50 -6.05
N THR A 26 20.17 -9.44 -6.09
CA THR A 26 20.31 -8.31 -5.16
C THR A 26 19.38 -8.41 -3.96
N LEU A 27 18.36 -9.28 -4.01
CA LEU A 27 17.33 -9.40 -2.97
C LEU A 27 17.88 -9.58 -1.55
N PRO A 28 18.84 -10.48 -1.27
CA PRO A 28 19.37 -10.62 0.10
C PRO A 28 19.98 -9.32 0.62
N MET A 29 20.75 -8.61 -0.22
CA MET A 29 21.33 -7.32 0.15
C MET A 29 20.27 -6.23 0.32
N THR A 30 19.25 -6.19 -0.54
CA THR A 30 18.13 -5.26 -0.43
C THR A 30 17.38 -5.45 0.89
N ARG A 31 17.07 -6.70 1.28
CA ARG A 31 16.40 -7.02 2.55
C ARG A 31 17.23 -6.60 3.76
N VAL A 32 18.54 -6.90 3.76
CA VAL A 32 19.45 -6.45 4.82
C VAL A 32 19.47 -4.93 4.90
N GLY A 33 19.57 -4.24 3.76
CA GLY A 33 19.57 -2.78 3.70
C GLY A 33 18.30 -2.15 4.29
N VAL A 34 17.13 -2.67 3.92
CA VAL A 34 15.83 -2.20 4.44
C VAL A 34 15.72 -2.42 5.95
N ALA A 35 16.10 -3.60 6.45
CA ALA A 35 16.09 -3.90 7.88
C ALA A 35 17.04 -2.98 8.67
N TRP A 36 18.23 -2.72 8.13
CA TRP A 36 19.19 -1.77 8.73
C TRP A 36 18.65 -0.34 8.72
N GLN A 37 18.07 0.11 7.61
CA GLN A 37 17.47 1.44 7.50
C GLN A 37 16.34 1.62 8.52
N GLY A 38 15.49 0.62 8.71
CA GLY A 38 14.44 0.64 9.75
C GLY A 38 15.01 0.74 11.18
N ARG A 39 16.18 0.15 11.44
CA ARG A 39 16.88 0.22 12.74
C ARG A 39 17.55 1.58 12.98
N LEU A 40 18.07 2.21 11.94
CA LEU A 40 18.72 3.53 12.03
C LEU A 40 17.72 4.67 12.22
N HIS A 41 16.48 4.50 11.76
CA HIS A 41 15.44 5.49 12.02
C HIS A 41 15.10 5.54 13.52
N LYS A 42 15.07 6.76 14.07
CA LYS A 42 14.58 7.03 15.42
C LYS A 42 13.23 6.32 15.61
N PRO A 43 13.09 5.45 16.62
CA PRO A 43 11.83 4.77 16.91
C PRO A 43 10.71 5.78 17.10
N VAL A 44 9.53 5.45 16.60
CA VAL A 44 8.32 6.18 16.96
C VAL A 44 7.91 5.71 18.36
N ALA A 45 7.69 6.66 19.28
CA ALA A 45 7.27 6.34 20.63
C ALA A 45 5.80 5.86 20.66
N GLY A 46 5.50 4.92 21.55
CA GLY A 46 4.15 4.40 21.77
C GLY A 46 3.66 3.40 20.72
N VAL A 47 4.56 2.80 19.94
CA VAL A 47 4.20 1.72 19.01
C VAL A 47 4.20 0.39 19.74
N GLU A 48 3.07 -0.30 19.72
CA GLU A 48 2.93 -1.64 20.26
C GLU A 48 3.27 -2.67 19.18
N VAL A 49 4.11 -3.65 19.51
CA VAL A 49 4.47 -4.74 18.60
C VAL A 49 3.80 -6.00 19.10
N ILE A 50 2.85 -6.49 18.32
CA ILE A 50 1.96 -7.60 18.67
C ILE A 50 2.23 -8.74 17.69
N THR A 51 2.30 -9.96 18.21
CA THR A 51 2.24 -11.17 17.38
C THR A 51 0.87 -11.79 17.59
N LEU A 52 0.11 -11.94 16.51
CA LEU A 52 -1.21 -12.57 16.55
C LEU A 52 -1.08 -14.08 16.82
N ASP A 53 -2.16 -14.74 17.21
CA ASP A 53 -2.17 -16.20 17.38
C ASP A 53 -1.83 -16.96 16.09
N SER A 54 -2.09 -16.34 14.93
CA SER A 54 -1.68 -16.82 13.61
C SER A 54 -0.17 -16.72 13.34
N GLY A 55 0.60 -16.08 14.23
CA GLY A 55 2.02 -15.78 14.08
C GLY A 55 2.32 -14.49 13.29
N VAL A 56 1.29 -13.81 12.76
CA VAL A 56 1.45 -12.57 12.00
C VAL A 56 1.86 -11.42 12.93
N GLY A 57 2.86 -10.64 12.54
CA GLY A 57 3.28 -9.45 13.27
C GLY A 57 2.41 -8.24 12.94
N VAL A 58 2.04 -7.45 13.94
CA VAL A 58 1.32 -6.19 13.78
C VAL A 58 1.99 -5.11 14.62
N ARG A 59 2.15 -3.92 14.03
CA ARG A 59 2.58 -2.71 14.73
C ARG A 59 1.36 -1.83 14.92
N LEU A 60 0.91 -1.67 16.16
CA LEU A 60 -0.31 -0.95 16.50
C LEU A 60 0.01 0.46 16.99
N PHE A 61 -0.71 1.43 16.44
CA PHE A 61 -0.65 2.84 16.78
C PHE A 61 -2.02 3.27 17.30
N ARG A 62 -2.09 3.64 18.57
CA ARG A 62 -3.33 4.11 19.18
C ARG A 62 -3.38 5.64 19.23
N PRO A 63 -4.56 6.24 18.98
CA PRO A 63 -4.74 7.67 19.15
C PRO A 63 -4.66 8.03 20.64
N ALA A 64 -4.06 9.17 20.95
CA ALA A 64 -3.92 9.61 22.33
C ALA A 64 -5.28 10.05 22.90
N GLY A 65 -5.61 9.61 24.12
CA GLY A 65 -6.80 10.08 24.84
C GLY A 65 -8.14 9.53 24.35
N ALA A 66 -8.15 8.52 23.48
CA ALA A 66 -9.40 7.88 23.07
C ALA A 66 -10.00 7.07 24.22
N THR A 67 -11.24 7.39 24.59
CA THR A 67 -12.04 6.69 25.60
C THR A 67 -13.12 5.78 24.99
N GLU A 68 -13.39 5.94 23.70
CA GLU A 68 -14.38 5.18 22.94
C GLU A 68 -13.73 4.46 21.75
N ALA A 69 -14.49 3.57 21.11
CA ALA A 69 -14.06 2.88 19.90
C ALA A 69 -13.83 3.89 18.76
N THR A 70 -12.67 3.78 18.10
CA THR A 70 -12.26 4.69 17.02
C THR A 70 -12.36 4.02 15.66
N PRO A 71 -12.52 4.77 14.56
CA PRO A 71 -12.21 4.24 13.23
C PRO A 71 -10.80 3.66 13.19
N ALA A 72 -10.55 2.76 12.25
CA ALA A 72 -9.24 2.16 12.11
C ALA A 72 -8.75 2.07 10.66
N LEU A 73 -7.43 2.00 10.51
CA LEU A 73 -6.75 1.73 9.25
C LEU A 73 -5.86 0.49 9.41
N LEU A 74 -6.07 -0.53 8.59
CA LEU A 74 -5.05 -1.54 8.32
C LEU A 74 -4.13 -1.02 7.22
N TRP A 75 -2.85 -0.81 7.54
CA TRP A 75 -1.82 -0.39 6.61
C TRP A 75 -0.94 -1.56 6.18
N ILE A 76 -0.73 -1.69 4.88
CA ILE A 76 0.05 -2.76 4.27
C ILE A 76 1.24 -2.13 3.54
N HIS A 77 2.44 -2.51 3.97
CA HIS A 77 3.67 -1.90 3.46
C HIS A 77 3.98 -2.32 2.02
N GLY A 78 4.74 -1.50 1.30
CA GLY A 78 5.23 -1.83 -0.04
C GLY A 78 6.51 -2.67 -0.03
N GLY A 79 7.04 -2.95 -1.22
CA GLY A 79 8.31 -3.66 -1.43
C GLY A 79 8.24 -4.82 -2.42
N GLY A 80 7.33 -4.72 -3.40
CA GLY A 80 7.25 -5.69 -4.50
C GLY A 80 6.94 -7.12 -4.06
N TYR A 81 6.24 -7.30 -2.94
CA TYR A 81 5.98 -8.58 -2.26
C TYR A 81 7.21 -9.31 -1.71
N VAL A 82 8.43 -8.85 -2.02
CA VAL A 82 9.67 -9.59 -1.76
C VAL A 82 10.59 -8.94 -0.74
N PHE A 83 10.42 -7.64 -0.47
CA PHE A 83 11.12 -6.93 0.61
C PHE A 83 10.16 -5.96 1.31
N GLY A 84 10.67 -5.21 2.28
CA GLY A 84 9.89 -4.30 3.10
C GLY A 84 9.73 -4.83 4.51
N THR A 85 9.27 -3.97 5.41
CA THR A 85 8.85 -4.35 6.77
C THR A 85 7.75 -3.40 7.22
N ALA A 86 6.85 -3.83 8.11
CA ALA A 86 5.83 -2.94 8.69
C ALA A 86 6.45 -1.74 9.41
N ARG A 87 7.67 -1.92 9.98
CA ARG A 87 8.42 -0.89 10.69
C ARG A 87 8.86 0.27 9.80
N GLN A 88 9.05 0.04 8.50
CA GLN A 88 9.53 1.09 7.59
C GLN A 88 8.53 2.25 7.49
N ASP A 89 7.24 1.96 7.71
CA ASP A 89 6.15 2.92 7.61
C ASP A 89 5.70 3.49 8.97
N ASP A 90 6.45 3.24 10.06
CA ASP A 90 6.06 3.67 11.41
C ASP A 90 5.71 5.17 11.51
N ARG A 91 6.47 6.01 10.81
CA ARG A 91 6.23 7.46 10.80
C ARG A 91 4.96 7.83 10.05
N LEU A 92 4.67 7.12 8.96
CA LEU A 92 3.46 7.30 8.16
C LEU A 92 2.24 6.87 8.97
N CYS A 93 2.26 5.65 9.52
CA CYS A 93 1.19 5.10 10.34
C CYS A 93 0.93 5.95 11.60
N SER A 94 1.99 6.40 12.27
CA SER A 94 1.85 7.33 13.39
C SER A 94 1.30 8.69 12.96
N GLY A 95 1.66 9.16 11.76
CA GLY A 95 1.09 10.37 11.18
C GLY A 95 -0.43 10.25 10.98
N PHE A 96 -0.90 9.15 10.39
CA PHE A 96 -2.33 8.88 10.24
C PHE A 96 -3.05 8.84 11.59
N SER A 97 -2.53 8.04 12.53
CA SER A 97 -3.14 7.89 13.87
C SER A 97 -3.26 9.24 14.59
N ARG A 98 -2.21 10.06 14.59
CA ARG A 98 -2.23 11.38 15.25
C ARG A 98 -3.13 12.38 14.57
N ARG A 99 -3.12 12.43 13.23
CA ARG A 99 -3.86 13.47 12.46
C ARG A 99 -5.35 13.19 12.36
N LEU A 100 -5.74 11.93 12.38
CA LEU A 100 -7.13 11.51 12.24
C LEU A 100 -7.77 11.06 13.56
N GLY A 101 -6.97 10.85 14.61
CA GLY A 101 -7.48 10.31 15.87
C GLY A 101 -7.97 8.86 15.74
N ILE A 102 -7.34 8.08 14.87
CA ILE A 102 -7.73 6.70 14.54
C ILE A 102 -6.70 5.68 15.04
N THR A 103 -7.15 4.45 15.21
CA THR A 103 -6.25 3.30 15.41
C THR A 103 -5.63 2.90 14.07
N VAL A 104 -4.32 2.66 14.02
CA VAL A 104 -3.65 2.17 12.81
C VAL A 104 -2.93 0.88 13.15
N ALA A 105 -3.15 -0.18 12.37
CA ALA A 105 -2.42 -1.44 12.45
C ALA A 105 -1.58 -1.61 11.18
N SER A 106 -0.26 -1.65 11.32
CA SER A 106 0.67 -1.94 10.21
C SER A 106 1.04 -3.42 10.25
N VAL A 107 0.65 -4.17 9.22
CA VAL A 107 0.85 -5.64 9.18
C VAL A 107 2.22 -5.99 8.63
N GLU A 108 2.92 -6.91 9.31
CA GLU A 108 4.16 -7.54 8.89
C GLU A 108 3.81 -8.89 8.23
N TYR A 109 3.45 -8.83 6.95
CA TYR A 109 3.07 -10.00 6.17
C TYR A 109 4.30 -10.78 5.69
N ARG A 110 4.16 -12.10 5.54
CA ARG A 110 5.24 -12.95 5.02
C ARG A 110 5.58 -12.61 3.57
N LEU A 111 6.87 -12.60 3.25
CA LEU A 111 7.35 -12.18 1.94
C LEU A 111 7.58 -13.37 1.00
N ALA A 112 7.33 -13.12 -0.28
CA ALA A 112 7.74 -13.98 -1.38
C ALA A 112 9.27 -13.85 -1.63
N PRO A 113 9.92 -14.83 -2.26
CA PRO A 113 9.37 -16.10 -2.78
C PRO A 113 9.20 -17.20 -1.73
N GLU A 114 9.63 -17.00 -0.49
CA GLU A 114 9.53 -18.02 0.57
C GLU A 114 8.07 -18.34 0.92
N HIS A 115 7.21 -17.31 0.83
CA HIS A 115 5.78 -17.42 1.07
C HIS A 115 5.02 -16.75 -0.10
N PRO A 116 4.82 -17.46 -1.23
CA PRO A 116 4.05 -16.93 -2.35
C PRO A 116 2.55 -16.88 -2.02
N TYR A 117 1.73 -16.39 -2.95
CA TYR A 117 0.28 -16.39 -2.89
C TYR A 117 -0.25 -17.79 -2.47
N PRO A 118 -1.23 -17.87 -1.55
CA PRO A 118 -1.96 -16.76 -0.93
C PRO A 118 -1.37 -16.26 0.41
N ALA A 119 -0.20 -16.74 0.85
CA ALA A 119 0.29 -16.50 2.22
C ALA A 119 0.35 -15.02 2.65
N PRO A 120 0.88 -14.08 1.83
CA PRO A 120 0.90 -12.66 2.19
C PRO A 120 -0.52 -12.07 2.34
N LEU A 121 -1.46 -12.52 1.51
CA LEU A 121 -2.84 -12.06 1.52
C LEU A 121 -3.60 -12.59 2.75
N GLU A 122 -3.41 -13.86 3.09
CA GLU A 122 -3.98 -14.45 4.31
C GLU A 122 -3.45 -13.80 5.59
N ASP A 123 -2.17 -13.40 5.61
CA ASP A 123 -1.61 -12.66 6.74
C ASP A 123 -2.31 -11.31 6.93
N CYS A 124 -2.57 -10.61 5.81
CA CYS A 124 -3.32 -9.35 5.83
C CYS A 124 -4.78 -9.57 6.26
N TYR A 125 -5.41 -10.67 5.84
CA TYR A 125 -6.76 -11.03 6.28
C TYR A 125 -6.82 -11.32 7.78
N ALA A 126 -5.87 -12.09 8.31
CA ALA A 126 -5.77 -12.36 9.75
C ALA A 126 -5.61 -11.06 10.55
N ALA A 127 -4.79 -10.12 10.06
CA ALA A 127 -4.63 -8.81 10.69
C ALA A 127 -5.90 -7.94 10.61
N LEU A 128 -6.64 -7.98 9.49
CA LEU A 128 -7.92 -7.30 9.35
C LEU A 128 -8.97 -7.82 10.35
N THR A 129 -9.13 -9.15 10.42
CA THR A 129 -10.09 -9.79 11.32
C THR A 129 -9.74 -9.54 12.78
N TRP A 130 -8.45 -9.62 13.13
CA TRP A 130 -7.98 -9.26 14.47
C TRP A 130 -8.28 -7.79 14.80
N LEU A 131 -7.99 -6.86 13.89
CA LEU A 131 -8.25 -5.43 14.07
C LEU A 131 -9.74 -5.15 14.30
N ALA A 132 -10.61 -5.81 13.54
CA ALA A 132 -12.07 -5.70 13.66
C ALA A 132 -12.62 -6.29 14.96
N GLY A 133 -11.87 -7.17 15.63
CA GLY A 133 -12.23 -7.75 16.92
C GLY A 133 -11.78 -6.93 18.13
N LEU A 134 -10.99 -5.87 17.95
CA LEU A 134 -10.53 -5.05 19.06
C LEU A 134 -11.67 -4.20 19.66
N PRO A 135 -11.86 -4.18 21.00
CA PRO A 135 -12.92 -3.40 21.63
C PRO A 135 -12.72 -1.88 21.48
N SER A 136 -11.51 -1.43 21.16
CA SER A 136 -11.17 -0.02 20.90
C SER A 136 -11.34 0.40 19.44
N VAL A 137 -11.83 -0.50 18.58
CA VAL A 137 -12.03 -0.25 17.15
C VAL A 137 -13.51 -0.37 16.83
N ASP A 138 -14.01 0.63 16.11
CA ASP A 138 -15.33 0.54 15.48
C ASP A 138 -15.22 -0.32 14.23
N ARG A 139 -15.74 -1.55 14.32
CA ARG A 139 -15.65 -2.55 13.26
C ARG A 139 -16.34 -2.15 11.94
N TYR A 140 -17.21 -1.14 11.96
CA TYR A 140 -17.91 -0.66 10.76
C TYR A 140 -17.18 0.51 10.09
N ARG A 141 -16.13 1.04 10.71
CA ARG A 141 -15.30 2.15 10.19
C ARG A 141 -13.84 1.75 10.08
N ILE A 142 -13.59 0.63 9.41
CA ILE A 142 -12.23 0.14 9.11
C ILE A 142 -11.89 0.39 7.65
N ALA A 143 -10.88 1.20 7.39
CA ALA A 143 -10.24 1.31 6.09
C ALA A 143 -9.11 0.28 5.95
N ILE A 144 -8.85 -0.17 4.73
CA ILE A 144 -7.62 -0.86 4.36
C ILE A 144 -6.83 0.01 3.41
N GLY A 145 -5.51 -0.02 3.51
CA GLY A 145 -4.66 0.81 2.65
C GLY A 145 -3.24 0.30 2.57
N GLY A 146 -2.53 0.79 1.57
CA GLY A 146 -1.14 0.42 1.37
C GLY A 146 -0.49 1.15 0.22
N ALA A 147 0.81 0.92 0.06
CA ALA A 147 1.62 1.53 -0.98
C ALA A 147 2.27 0.48 -1.88
N SER A 148 2.32 0.70 -3.20
CA SER A 148 2.97 -0.23 -4.15
C SER A 148 2.38 -1.64 -4.04
N ALA A 149 3.20 -2.68 -3.87
CA ALA A 149 2.74 -4.04 -3.58
C ALA A 149 1.76 -4.14 -2.40
N GLY A 150 1.90 -3.30 -1.37
CA GLY A 150 0.96 -3.24 -0.25
C GLY A 150 -0.39 -2.63 -0.64
N GLY A 151 -0.39 -1.68 -1.59
CA GLY A 151 -1.62 -1.19 -2.21
C GLY A 151 -2.29 -2.27 -3.06
N GLY A 152 -1.50 -3.09 -3.77
CA GLY A 152 -1.98 -4.29 -4.45
C GLY A 152 -2.61 -5.31 -3.50
N LEU A 153 -1.95 -5.60 -2.37
CA LEU A 153 -2.51 -6.45 -1.31
C LEU A 153 -3.78 -5.85 -0.69
N ALA A 154 -3.87 -4.53 -0.51
CA ALA A 154 -5.07 -3.88 -0.01
C ALA A 154 -6.25 -4.08 -0.98
N ALA A 155 -6.04 -3.92 -2.29
CA ALA A 155 -7.06 -4.20 -3.29
C ALA A 155 -7.47 -5.69 -3.31
N ALA A 156 -6.49 -6.60 -3.25
CA ALA A 156 -6.75 -8.04 -3.16
C ALA A 156 -7.50 -8.41 -1.87
N LEU A 157 -7.19 -7.75 -0.76
CA LEU A 157 -7.85 -7.94 0.53
C LEU A 157 -9.29 -7.44 0.51
N ALA A 158 -9.60 -6.34 -0.19
CA ALA A 158 -10.97 -5.89 -0.39
C ALA A 158 -11.82 -6.98 -1.07
N LEU A 159 -11.27 -7.58 -2.13
CA LEU A 159 -11.90 -8.69 -2.85
C LEU A 159 -12.09 -9.91 -1.95
N LEU A 160 -11.05 -10.33 -1.24
CA LEU A 160 -11.13 -11.47 -0.32
C LEU A 160 -12.13 -11.24 0.82
N ALA A 161 -12.15 -10.03 1.38
CA ALA A 161 -13.07 -9.65 2.45
C ALA A 161 -14.53 -9.65 1.98
N ARG A 162 -14.80 -9.13 0.77
CA ARG A 162 -16.12 -9.24 0.13
C ARG A 162 -16.52 -10.70 -0.06
N ASP A 163 -15.63 -11.52 -0.60
CA ASP A 163 -15.92 -12.92 -0.93
C ASP A 163 -16.16 -13.77 0.33
N ARG A 164 -15.51 -13.45 1.46
CA ARG A 164 -15.69 -14.14 2.76
C ARG A 164 -16.82 -13.57 3.62
N ALA A 165 -17.15 -12.29 3.46
CA ALA A 165 -18.23 -11.59 4.17
C ALA A 165 -18.15 -11.60 5.72
N GLU A 166 -16.97 -11.82 6.32
CA GLU A 166 -16.79 -11.79 7.79
C GLU A 166 -16.48 -10.38 8.32
N VAL A 167 -15.72 -9.61 7.55
CA VAL A 167 -15.36 -8.21 7.81
C VAL A 167 -15.57 -7.43 6.53
N SER A 168 -16.23 -6.27 6.63
CA SER A 168 -16.48 -5.38 5.50
C SER A 168 -15.69 -4.09 5.69
N PRO A 169 -14.53 -3.92 5.03
CA PRO A 169 -13.83 -2.64 5.04
C PRO A 169 -14.74 -1.54 4.50
N ALA A 170 -14.67 -0.36 5.08
CA ALA A 170 -15.42 0.83 4.68
C ALA A 170 -14.74 1.58 3.52
N PHE A 171 -13.43 1.40 3.33
CA PHE A 171 -12.66 2.19 2.37
C PHE A 171 -11.35 1.53 1.94
N GLN A 172 -10.89 1.85 0.72
CA GLN A 172 -9.59 1.44 0.16
C GLN A 172 -8.70 2.68 -0.07
N LEU A 173 -7.58 2.79 0.64
CA LEU A 173 -6.58 3.85 0.43
C LEU A 173 -5.37 3.30 -0.34
N LEU A 174 -5.40 3.41 -1.67
CA LEU A 174 -4.44 2.75 -2.55
C LEU A 174 -3.41 3.77 -3.08
N THR A 175 -2.16 3.68 -2.60
CA THR A 175 -1.09 4.59 -3.02
C THR A 175 -0.21 3.90 -4.08
N TYR A 176 -0.27 4.38 -5.33
CA TYR A 176 0.38 3.80 -6.52
C TYR A 176 0.38 2.26 -6.51
N PRO A 177 -0.80 1.62 -6.33
CA PRO A 177 -0.87 0.19 -6.06
C PRO A 177 -0.34 -0.66 -7.22
N MET A 178 0.34 -1.76 -6.90
CA MET A 178 0.74 -2.76 -7.90
C MET A 178 -0.45 -3.69 -8.16
N LEU A 179 -1.17 -3.48 -9.27
CA LEU A 179 -2.49 -4.06 -9.52
C LEU A 179 -2.52 -5.07 -10.66
N ASP A 180 -1.57 -5.02 -11.60
CA ASP A 180 -1.60 -5.86 -12.81
C ASP A 180 -0.21 -6.47 -13.11
N ASP A 181 -0.15 -7.79 -13.25
CA ASP A 181 1.10 -8.48 -13.60
C ASP A 181 1.56 -8.21 -15.04
N ARG A 182 0.62 -7.82 -15.91
CA ARG A 182 0.87 -7.55 -17.33
C ARG A 182 1.68 -6.27 -17.56
N SER A 183 1.73 -5.34 -16.60
CA SER A 183 2.59 -4.15 -16.69
C SER A 183 4.08 -4.49 -16.75
N SER A 184 4.46 -5.71 -16.35
CA SER A 184 5.82 -6.24 -16.56
C SER A 184 6.24 -6.31 -18.03
N ALA A 185 5.29 -6.41 -18.96
CA ALA A 185 5.52 -6.55 -20.40
C ALA A 185 5.31 -5.25 -21.20
N THR A 186 4.96 -4.14 -20.55
CA THR A 186 4.80 -2.84 -21.22
C THR A 186 6.14 -2.28 -21.70
N THR A 187 6.08 -1.29 -22.59
CA THR A 187 7.30 -0.64 -23.10
C THR A 187 8.03 0.11 -21.97
N PRO A 188 9.31 -0.21 -21.68
CA PRO A 188 10.01 0.47 -20.61
C PRO A 188 10.18 1.97 -20.86
N SER A 189 9.88 2.77 -19.83
CA SER A 189 10.09 4.21 -19.88
C SER A 189 11.45 4.61 -19.30
N ALA A 190 12.07 5.62 -19.91
CA ALA A 190 13.27 6.24 -19.35
C ALA A 190 13.00 6.98 -18.03
N ASN A 191 11.75 7.37 -17.78
CA ASN A 191 11.31 8.18 -16.66
C ASN A 191 11.16 7.40 -15.35
N TYR A 192 11.01 6.07 -15.42
CA TYR A 192 10.87 5.23 -14.24
C TYR A 192 12.06 5.36 -13.29
N ARG A 193 11.75 5.38 -11.99
CA ARG A 193 12.71 5.37 -10.88
C ARG A 193 12.20 4.44 -9.82
N LEU A 194 13.13 3.82 -9.11
CA LEU A 194 12.91 2.88 -8.01
C LEU A 194 12.25 1.55 -8.43
N TRP A 195 11.27 1.60 -9.32
CA TRP A 195 10.57 0.43 -9.85
C TRP A 195 10.52 0.48 -11.38
N ASP A 196 11.02 -0.56 -12.03
CA ASP A 196 10.98 -0.75 -13.48
C ASP A 196 10.29 -2.08 -13.83
N ASN A 197 10.02 -2.30 -15.12
CA ASN A 197 9.37 -3.52 -15.61
C ASN A 197 10.07 -4.81 -15.15
N ARG A 198 11.40 -4.81 -14.97
CA ARG A 198 12.12 -6.01 -14.53
C ARG A 198 12.00 -6.26 -13.03
N SER A 199 12.02 -5.21 -12.21
CA SER A 199 11.64 -5.35 -10.80
C SER A 199 10.19 -5.83 -10.67
N ASN A 200 9.29 -5.30 -11.51
CA ASN A 200 7.90 -5.71 -11.55
C ASN A 200 7.73 -7.19 -11.90
N GLN A 201 8.39 -7.64 -12.98
CA GLN A 201 8.41 -9.03 -13.40
C GLN A 201 8.90 -9.94 -12.26
N PHE A 202 10.00 -9.57 -11.59
CA PHE A 202 10.52 -10.35 -10.47
C PHE A 202 9.54 -10.40 -9.29
N GLY A 203 8.95 -9.26 -8.90
CA GLY A 203 7.99 -9.18 -7.81
C GLY A 203 6.75 -10.04 -8.07
N TRP A 204 6.15 -9.91 -9.27
CA TRP A 204 5.00 -10.73 -9.67
C TRP A 204 5.34 -12.22 -9.77
N SER A 205 6.47 -12.59 -10.38
CA SER A 205 6.88 -14.00 -10.45
C SER A 205 7.11 -14.61 -9.07
N ALA A 206 7.71 -13.87 -8.15
CA ALA A 206 7.92 -14.34 -6.78
C ALA A 206 6.59 -14.46 -6.02
N TYR A 207 5.71 -13.45 -6.13
CA TYR A 207 4.41 -13.45 -5.46
C TYR A 207 3.49 -14.56 -5.98
N LEU A 208 3.35 -14.69 -7.29
CA LEU A 208 2.45 -15.68 -7.88
C LEU A 208 2.97 -17.11 -7.68
N GLY A 209 4.28 -17.34 -7.81
CA GLY A 209 4.81 -18.70 -7.86
C GLY A 209 4.14 -19.49 -8.99
N ASN A 210 3.32 -20.48 -8.64
CA ASN A 210 2.53 -21.28 -9.58
C ASN A 210 1.01 -20.98 -9.52
N ALA A 211 0.59 -19.95 -8.79
CA ALA A 211 -0.81 -19.59 -8.65
C ALA A 211 -1.40 -19.07 -9.97
N ASP A 212 -2.70 -19.30 -10.16
CA ASP A 212 -3.46 -18.69 -11.24
C ASP A 212 -3.59 -17.17 -11.01
N PRO A 213 -3.09 -16.32 -11.93
CA PRO A 213 -3.20 -14.88 -11.82
C PRO A 213 -4.66 -14.39 -11.72
N GLU A 214 -5.64 -15.10 -12.30
CA GLU A 214 -7.05 -14.68 -12.29
C GLU A 214 -7.63 -14.56 -10.87
N GLY A 215 -7.16 -15.40 -9.94
CA GLY A 215 -7.55 -15.35 -8.52
C GLY A 215 -6.69 -14.42 -7.66
N ALA A 216 -5.41 -14.26 -8.04
CA ALA A 216 -4.39 -13.61 -7.20
C ALA A 216 -4.13 -12.13 -7.53
N VAL A 217 -4.43 -11.69 -8.75
CA VAL A 217 -4.12 -10.35 -9.24
C VAL A 217 -5.39 -9.50 -9.29
N PRO A 218 -5.49 -8.39 -8.52
CA PRO A 218 -6.69 -7.55 -8.50
C PRO A 218 -7.12 -7.06 -9.89
N GLY A 219 -6.15 -6.65 -10.72
CA GLY A 219 -6.35 -6.20 -12.08
C GLY A 219 -6.93 -7.26 -13.03
N ARG A 220 -6.97 -8.53 -12.65
CA ARG A 220 -7.57 -9.61 -13.45
C ARG A 220 -8.98 -9.99 -13.04
N ARG A 221 -9.44 -9.59 -11.85
CA ARG A 221 -10.76 -9.98 -11.32
C ARG A 221 -11.88 -9.40 -12.18
N ASN A 222 -12.73 -10.26 -12.75
CA ASN A 222 -13.82 -9.83 -13.64
C ASN A 222 -14.92 -9.01 -12.95
N ASP A 223 -15.20 -9.31 -11.68
CA ASP A 223 -16.25 -8.64 -10.90
C ASP A 223 -15.67 -7.85 -9.75
N LEU A 224 -15.81 -6.52 -9.84
CA LEU A 224 -15.40 -5.55 -8.82
C LEU A 224 -16.61 -4.95 -8.08
N SER A 225 -17.83 -5.43 -8.32
CA SER A 225 -19.02 -4.93 -7.63
C SER A 225 -18.98 -5.26 -6.14
N GLY A 226 -19.64 -4.43 -5.33
CA GLY A 226 -19.71 -4.60 -3.89
C GLY A 226 -18.39 -4.36 -3.12
N LEU A 227 -17.34 -3.88 -3.80
CA LEU A 227 -16.12 -3.43 -3.13
C LEU A 227 -16.34 -2.07 -2.43
N PRO A 228 -15.58 -1.77 -1.36
CA PRO A 228 -15.67 -0.48 -0.71
C PRO A 228 -15.19 0.66 -1.62
N PRO A 229 -15.66 1.90 -1.40
CA PRO A 229 -15.13 3.08 -2.07
C PRO A 229 -13.61 3.17 -1.96
N ALA A 230 -12.97 3.74 -2.99
CA ALA A 230 -11.53 3.79 -3.10
C ALA A 230 -10.99 5.20 -3.37
N TRP A 231 -9.79 5.47 -2.88
CA TRP A 231 -8.93 6.54 -3.38
C TRP A 231 -7.65 5.91 -3.96
N ILE A 232 -7.24 6.39 -5.13
CA ILE A 232 -6.02 5.96 -5.82
C ILE A 232 -5.15 7.17 -6.12
N GLY A 233 -3.92 7.19 -5.60
CA GLY A 233 -2.95 8.26 -5.87
C GLY A 233 -1.72 7.75 -6.62
N VAL A 234 -1.43 8.27 -7.81
CA VAL A 234 -0.33 7.76 -8.65
C VAL A 234 0.40 8.86 -9.43
N GLY A 235 1.71 8.71 -9.60
CA GLY A 235 2.53 9.65 -10.37
C GLY A 235 2.54 9.35 -11.88
N THR A 236 2.62 10.37 -12.73
CA THR A 236 2.68 10.15 -14.20
C THR A 236 4.01 9.57 -14.70
N HIS A 237 5.00 9.38 -13.83
CA HIS A 237 6.26 8.68 -14.12
C HIS A 237 6.40 7.39 -13.31
N ASP A 238 5.27 6.85 -12.84
CA ASP A 238 5.16 5.52 -12.26
C ASP A 238 4.90 4.47 -13.35
N LEU A 239 5.42 3.26 -13.14
CA LEU A 239 5.05 2.10 -13.97
C LEU A 239 3.55 1.78 -13.84
N PHE A 240 2.99 2.02 -12.65
CA PHE A 240 1.61 1.65 -12.33
C PHE A 240 0.56 2.65 -12.78
N HIS A 241 0.98 3.80 -13.33
CA HIS A 241 0.05 4.87 -13.72
C HIS A 241 -1.13 4.36 -14.56
N ASP A 242 -0.86 3.65 -15.65
CA ASP A 242 -1.93 3.25 -16.57
C ASP A 242 -2.79 2.11 -16.00
N GLU A 243 -2.22 1.18 -15.23
CA GLU A 243 -3.00 0.11 -14.57
C GLU A 243 -3.87 0.66 -13.44
N ASP A 244 -3.40 1.66 -12.70
CA ASP A 244 -4.14 2.35 -11.65
C ASP A 244 -5.36 3.08 -12.21
N LEU A 245 -5.18 3.81 -13.31
CA LEU A 245 -6.28 4.47 -14.01
C LEU A 245 -7.28 3.44 -14.57
N ALA A 246 -6.79 2.35 -15.17
CA ALA A 246 -7.65 1.30 -15.69
C ALA A 246 -8.45 0.60 -14.58
N TYR A 247 -7.85 0.36 -13.42
CA TYR A 247 -8.57 -0.22 -12.28
C TYR A 247 -9.61 0.74 -11.70
N ALA A 248 -9.30 2.04 -11.60
CA ALA A 248 -10.25 3.05 -11.17
C ALA A 248 -11.49 3.13 -12.09
N GLU A 249 -11.27 3.14 -13.40
CA GLU A 249 -12.34 3.08 -14.41
C GLU A 249 -13.23 1.85 -14.20
N ARG A 250 -12.63 0.68 -13.97
CA ARG A 250 -13.36 -0.57 -13.75
C ARG A 250 -14.14 -0.59 -12.44
N LEU A 251 -13.60 -0.01 -11.37
CA LEU A 251 -14.34 0.18 -10.10
C LEU A 251 -15.60 1.02 -10.34
N ARG A 252 -15.46 2.17 -11.02
CA ARG A 252 -16.59 3.06 -11.34
C ARG A 252 -17.61 2.38 -12.24
N ALA A 253 -17.16 1.63 -13.25
CA ALA A 253 -18.04 0.86 -14.13
C ALA A 253 -18.83 -0.23 -13.37
N ALA A 254 -18.27 -0.76 -12.29
CA ALA A 254 -18.94 -1.72 -11.40
C ALA A 254 -19.80 -1.05 -10.30
N GLY A 255 -19.97 0.28 -10.34
CA GLY A 255 -20.76 1.04 -9.36
C GLY A 255 -20.03 1.36 -8.05
N VAL A 256 -18.71 1.15 -7.99
CA VAL A 256 -17.89 1.44 -6.80
C VAL A 256 -17.29 2.86 -6.93
N PRO A 257 -17.58 3.78 -6.00
CA PRO A 257 -16.99 5.11 -6.03
C PRO A 257 -15.46 5.05 -5.95
N CYS A 258 -14.77 5.72 -6.87
CA CYS A 258 -13.32 5.77 -6.87
C CYS A 258 -12.82 7.18 -7.21
N GLN A 259 -12.08 7.80 -6.30
CA GLN A 259 -11.35 9.05 -6.54
C GLN A 259 -9.94 8.73 -7.03
N VAL A 260 -9.46 9.45 -8.04
CA VAL A 260 -8.10 9.34 -8.54
C VAL A 260 -7.38 10.67 -8.38
N GLU A 261 -6.17 10.64 -7.83
CA GLU A 261 -5.25 11.77 -7.77
C GLU A 261 -3.99 11.45 -8.59
N ILE A 262 -3.80 12.20 -9.67
CA ILE A 262 -2.63 12.07 -10.53
C ILE A 262 -1.61 13.12 -10.11
N ILE A 263 -0.38 12.69 -9.81
CA ILE A 263 0.73 13.56 -9.41
C ILE A 263 1.68 13.78 -10.61
N PRO A 264 1.64 14.94 -11.29
CA PRO A 264 2.41 15.15 -12.51
C PRO A 264 3.93 15.05 -12.28
N GLY A 265 4.59 14.21 -13.07
CA GLY A 265 6.04 14.03 -13.07
C GLY A 265 6.60 13.31 -11.84
N ALA A 266 5.74 12.78 -10.96
CA ALA A 266 6.16 11.96 -9.83
C ALA A 266 6.45 10.52 -10.25
N PHE A 267 7.54 9.96 -9.70
CA PHE A 267 7.98 8.60 -9.94
C PHE A 267 7.59 7.69 -8.76
N HIS A 268 7.66 6.37 -8.96
CA HIS A 268 7.27 5.38 -7.95
C HIS A 268 7.91 5.57 -6.57
N GLY A 269 7.12 5.56 -5.50
CA GLY A 269 7.62 5.62 -4.12
C GLY A 269 8.32 6.92 -3.73
N PHE A 270 8.04 8.03 -4.43
CA PHE A 270 8.70 9.32 -4.20
C PHE A 270 8.54 9.85 -2.77
N ASP A 271 7.38 9.62 -2.13
CA ASP A 271 7.07 10.09 -0.78
C ASP A 271 7.81 9.29 0.31
N LEU A 272 8.17 8.03 0.03
CA LEU A 272 9.02 7.23 0.92
C LEU A 272 10.47 7.73 0.92
N VAL A 273 11.02 8.08 -0.24
CA VAL A 273 12.42 8.53 -0.36
C VAL A 273 12.60 10.02 -0.08
N LEU A 274 11.57 10.83 -0.30
CA LEU A 274 11.55 12.27 -0.07
C LEU A 274 10.34 12.69 0.77
N PRO A 275 10.21 12.20 2.02
CA PRO A 275 9.02 12.45 2.86
C PRO A 275 8.84 13.92 3.24
N LYS A 276 9.88 14.74 3.08
CA LYS A 276 9.85 16.19 3.37
C LYS A 276 9.59 17.05 2.14
N ALA A 277 9.56 16.50 0.93
CA ALA A 277 9.18 17.27 -0.26
C ALA A 277 7.74 17.80 -0.10
N GLN A 278 7.42 18.93 -0.73
CA GLN A 278 6.09 19.51 -0.62
C GLN A 278 5.05 18.59 -1.27
N VAL A 279 5.35 18.04 -2.44
CA VAL A 279 4.49 17.05 -3.12
C VAL A 279 4.21 15.81 -2.26
N SER A 280 5.19 15.33 -1.48
CA SER A 280 5.00 14.19 -0.57
C SER A 280 4.11 14.53 0.62
N ARG A 281 4.21 15.76 1.13
CA ARG A 281 3.34 16.26 2.20
C ARG A 281 1.91 16.46 1.70
N GLN A 282 1.74 17.01 0.51
CA GLN A 282 0.44 17.14 -0.16
C GLN A 282 -0.21 15.77 -0.38
N LEU A 283 0.54 14.77 -0.87
CA LEU A 283 0.03 13.40 -0.98
C LEU A 283 -0.42 12.83 0.38
N PHE A 284 0.31 13.13 1.46
CA PHE A 284 -0.11 12.72 2.81
C PHE A 284 -1.38 13.45 3.28
N ASP A 285 -1.51 14.74 2.95
CA ASP A 285 -2.71 15.54 3.23
C ASP A 285 -3.94 14.94 2.51
N SER A 286 -3.85 14.67 1.20
CA SER A 286 -4.93 14.06 0.42
C SER A 286 -5.36 12.69 0.95
N ARG A 287 -4.39 11.87 1.39
CA ARG A 287 -4.67 10.56 2.02
C ARG A 287 -5.45 10.74 3.32
N CYS A 288 -5.04 11.70 4.17
CA CYS A 288 -5.76 12.00 5.41
C CYS A 288 -7.18 12.51 5.15
N ASP A 289 -7.34 13.39 4.16
CA ASP A 289 -8.64 13.98 3.83
C ASP A 289 -9.61 12.94 3.28
N SER A 290 -9.12 12.03 2.44
CA SER A 290 -9.90 10.90 1.91
C SER A 290 -10.35 9.94 3.03
N LEU A 291 -9.45 9.60 3.96
CA LEU A 291 -9.80 8.78 5.12
C LEU A 291 -10.82 9.48 6.03
N ARG A 292 -10.65 10.79 6.28
CA ARG A 292 -11.59 11.56 7.10
C ARG A 292 -12.99 11.56 6.48
N ALA A 293 -13.08 11.78 5.17
CA ALA A 293 -14.35 11.72 4.45
C ALA A 293 -14.98 10.31 4.58
N ALA A 294 -14.19 9.25 4.41
CA ALA A 294 -14.67 7.87 4.51
C ALA A 294 -15.15 7.44 5.91
N PHE A 295 -14.66 8.07 6.98
CA PHE A 295 -15.07 7.77 8.35
C PHE A 295 -16.21 8.65 8.87
N THR A 296 -16.63 9.65 8.09
CA THR A 296 -17.78 10.49 8.42
C THR A 296 -19.05 9.72 8.03
N PRO A 297 -20.05 9.57 8.91
CA PRO A 297 -21.32 8.94 8.56
C PRO A 297 -21.97 9.65 7.37
N ALA A 298 -22.60 8.90 6.47
CA ALA A 298 -23.53 9.50 5.51
C ALA A 298 -24.77 9.96 6.29
N ASP A 299 -25.14 11.24 6.14
CA ASP A 299 -26.38 11.81 6.68
C ASP A 299 -27.64 11.13 6.09
#